data_AF-A0A0E0DBV9-F1
#
_entry.id   AF-A0A0E0DBV9-F1
#
_cell.length_a   1.000
_cell.length_b   1.000
_cell.length_c   1.000
_cell.angle_alpha   90.00
_cell.angle_beta   90.00
_cell.angle_gamma   90.00
#
_symmetry.space_group_name_H-M   'P 1'
#
loop_
_entity.id
_entity.type
_entity.pdbx_description
1 polymer ?
#
loop_
_entity_poly.entity_id
_entity_poly.type
_entity_poly.pdbx_seq_one_letter_code
_entity_poly.pdbx_strand_id
1 'polypeptide(L)'
;MPSDGNLRIVLFPFPAQGHFSAFLSLAAHLHDAQPTADITIVSTPRNVKGLHRRSSSETRYLRFHALPFAPAEHGLPGDVESTDAVPLLHFITLFEATESRSLQDSFDSFVRDLITDAGADGARVCVIADPFLAWTTDVARRRGAAHAIFVSCGAFGSVVFHSLWNHLPHLRAPGDDAFCLPDHPEVTVHRSQLPPYLLHADGTDRWSAHYRRQTSAGYDTDAILISTMEELETTGLRMLRKTMGVPVYPIGPLVRRRTEYSDHIGDHNDDEVKRWLDTREERSVLYISFGSNNSLSPDQMVDLAMALELTGRPFIWAIRPPFGFDIETTNGGEFSAEWLPEGFEERMRAKNIGFLIHGWAPQVSILAHASTGAFLSHCGWNSVLESMAHGVPIIAWPLTADQFFNAQMLEEWGACVEVSRGNWPDSPALERERVVEVVEMVMGITAKADKIRQSVKEIQWMIGRTLEDGGSSKTALEEFLKLHGCIMLKKC
;
A
#
# COMPACT_ATOMS: atom_id res chain seq x y z
N MET A 1 -2.67 10.24 40.24
CA MET A 1 -2.75 9.79 38.83
C MET A 1 -1.41 10.13 38.21
N PRO A 2 -0.71 9.19 37.55
CA PRO A 2 0.51 9.56 36.85
C PRO A 2 0.13 10.59 35.79
N SER A 3 0.81 11.73 35.75
CA SER A 3 0.66 12.71 34.70
C SER A 3 0.90 12.02 33.36
N ASP A 4 -0.10 11.99 32.47
CA ASP A 4 0.09 11.56 31.08
C ASP A 4 1.20 12.44 30.50
N GLY A 5 2.40 11.87 30.37
CA GLY A 5 3.58 12.61 29.91
C GLY A 5 3.34 13.13 28.50
N ASN A 6 3.86 14.32 28.21
CA ASN A 6 3.83 14.89 26.88
C ASN A 6 4.58 13.94 25.91
N LEU A 7 3.97 13.52 24.80
CA LEU A 7 4.53 12.54 23.88
C LEU A 7 4.80 13.20 22.53
N ARG A 8 6.00 13.02 21.98
CA ARG A 8 6.37 13.51 20.66
C ARG A 8 6.57 12.33 19.73
N ILE A 9 5.74 12.25 18.70
CA ILE A 9 5.75 11.15 17.74
C ILE A 9 6.31 11.67 16.43
N VAL A 10 7.39 11.04 15.98
CA VAL A 10 8.00 11.29 14.68
C VAL A 10 7.54 10.20 13.73
N LEU A 11 6.83 10.59 12.67
CA LEU A 11 6.36 9.71 11.61
C LEU A 11 7.26 9.89 10.39
N PHE A 12 7.94 8.83 9.95
CA PHE A 12 8.82 8.88 8.78
C PHE A 12 8.35 7.90 7.69
N PRO A 13 7.40 8.30 6.84
CA PRO A 13 6.98 7.52 5.68
C PRO A 13 8.06 7.46 4.61
N PHE A 14 8.16 6.31 3.93
CA PHE A 14 8.88 6.23 2.65
C PHE A 14 8.17 7.11 1.60
N PRO A 15 8.90 7.82 0.71
CA PRO A 15 8.29 8.78 -0.20
C PRO A 15 7.59 8.08 -1.38
N ALA A 16 6.38 7.62 -1.11
CA ALA A 16 5.46 6.99 -2.06
C ALA A 16 4.01 7.27 -1.65
N GLN A 17 3.11 7.49 -2.61
CA GLN A 17 1.72 7.90 -2.32
C GLN A 17 0.97 6.95 -1.38
N GLY A 18 1.13 5.64 -1.55
CA GLY A 18 0.50 4.63 -0.69
C GLY A 18 1.02 4.67 0.77
N HIS A 19 2.29 4.99 0.96
CA HIS A 19 2.92 5.10 2.27
C HIS A 19 2.50 6.40 2.97
N PHE A 20 2.54 7.54 2.27
CA PHE A 20 2.01 8.80 2.81
C PHE A 20 0.55 8.66 3.25
N SER A 21 -0.27 7.98 2.45
CA SER A 21 -1.65 7.69 2.81
C SER A 21 -1.78 6.97 4.15
N ALA A 22 -1.07 5.85 4.29
CA ALA A 22 -1.16 5.00 5.47
C ALA A 22 -0.64 5.73 6.72
N PHE A 23 0.44 6.51 6.60
CA PHE A 23 0.99 7.30 7.69
C PHE A 23 0.07 8.47 8.10
N LEU A 24 -0.64 9.10 7.16
CA LEU A 24 -1.65 10.11 7.49
C LEU A 24 -2.83 9.50 8.27
N SER A 25 -3.33 8.33 7.84
CA SER A 25 -4.37 7.59 8.57
C SER A 25 -3.89 7.19 9.97
N LEU A 26 -2.65 6.68 10.08
CA LEU A 26 -2.02 6.36 11.37
C LEU A 26 -1.93 7.61 12.25
N ALA A 27 -1.54 8.76 11.69
CA ALA A 27 -1.42 9.99 12.45
C ALA A 27 -2.77 10.45 13.02
N ALA A 28 -3.85 10.29 12.25
CA ALA A 28 -5.20 10.57 12.72
C ALA A 28 -5.59 9.66 13.89
N HIS A 29 -5.34 8.35 13.78
CA HIS A 29 -5.62 7.41 14.87
C HIS A 29 -4.77 7.67 16.12
N LEU A 30 -3.49 8.04 15.95
CA LEU A 30 -2.62 8.44 17.05
C LEU A 30 -3.14 9.71 17.74
N HIS A 31 -3.62 10.68 16.97
CA HIS A 31 -4.22 11.90 17.52
C HIS A 31 -5.51 11.60 18.27
N ASP A 32 -6.39 10.76 17.71
CA ASP A 32 -7.65 10.36 18.34
C ASP A 32 -7.39 9.60 19.65
N ALA A 33 -6.35 8.76 19.71
CA ALA A 33 -5.98 7.98 20.90
C ALA A 33 -5.16 8.78 21.93
N GLN A 34 -4.35 9.74 21.49
CA GLN A 34 -3.55 10.62 22.36
C GLN A 34 -3.58 12.07 21.86
N PRO A 35 -4.65 12.83 22.15
CA PRO A 35 -4.84 14.20 21.62
C PRO A 35 -3.76 15.20 22.04
N THR A 36 -3.03 14.92 23.13
CA THR A 36 -1.93 15.75 23.62
C THR A 36 -0.58 15.41 22.99
N ALA A 37 -0.51 14.41 22.10
CA ALA A 37 0.74 14.07 21.42
C ALA A 37 1.10 15.13 20.38
N ASP A 38 2.37 15.52 20.36
CA ASP A 38 2.97 16.31 19.30
C ASP A 38 3.38 15.39 18.14
N ILE A 39 2.60 15.38 17.07
CA ILE A 39 2.84 14.49 15.92
C ILE A 39 3.52 15.27 14.79
N THR A 40 4.70 14.79 14.37
CA THR A 40 5.48 15.39 13.28
C THR A 40 5.74 14.39 12.17
N ILE A 41 5.30 14.69 10.94
CA ILE A 41 5.67 13.93 9.75
C ILE A 41 6.98 14.48 9.17
N VAL A 42 7.95 13.60 8.98
CA VAL A 42 9.25 13.91 8.40
C VAL A 42 9.30 13.41 6.96
N SER A 43 9.75 14.25 6.05
CA SER A 43 9.99 13.85 4.65
C SER A 43 10.97 14.81 3.98
N THR A 44 11.16 14.68 2.67
CA THR A 44 11.98 15.56 1.85
C THR A 44 11.24 16.86 1.47
N PRO A 45 11.92 17.92 1.01
CA PRO A 45 11.33 19.26 0.92
C PRO A 45 10.12 19.37 -0.03
N ARG A 46 10.17 18.73 -1.21
CA ARG A 46 9.04 18.74 -2.17
C ARG A 46 7.85 17.96 -1.62
N ASN A 47 8.10 16.81 -0.98
CA ASN A 47 7.06 16.00 -0.37
C ASN A 47 6.38 16.74 0.79
N VAL A 48 7.14 17.39 1.68
CA VAL A 48 6.59 18.25 2.74
C VAL A 48 5.75 19.39 2.16
N LYS A 49 6.22 20.05 1.10
CA LYS A 49 5.44 21.08 0.41
C LYS A 49 4.12 20.51 -0.17
N GLY A 50 4.15 19.30 -0.72
CA GLY A 50 2.97 18.58 -1.19
C GLY A 50 1.98 18.27 -0.06
N LEU A 51 2.47 17.75 1.07
CA LEU A 51 1.66 17.46 2.26
C LEU A 51 1.04 18.74 2.84
N HIS A 52 1.80 19.83 2.93
CA HIS A 52 1.27 21.12 3.38
C HIS A 52 0.12 21.64 2.51
N ARG A 53 0.22 21.51 1.18
CA ARG A 53 -0.85 21.93 0.26
C ARG A 53 -2.13 21.12 0.44
N ARG A 54 -2.01 19.88 0.91
CA ARG A 54 -3.14 18.96 1.18
C ARG A 54 -3.62 19.02 2.62
N SER A 55 -2.96 19.81 3.47
CA SER A 55 -3.34 19.97 4.88
C SER A 55 -4.56 20.89 4.96
N SER A 56 -5.55 20.45 5.73
CA SER A 56 -6.80 21.17 5.96
C SER A 56 -6.92 21.61 7.42
N SER A 57 -8.07 22.18 7.83
CA SER A 57 -8.34 22.45 9.24
C SER A 57 -8.36 21.19 10.11
N GLU A 58 -8.65 20.03 9.52
CA GLU A 58 -8.73 18.75 10.22
C GLU A 58 -7.35 18.18 10.59
N THR A 59 -6.29 18.60 9.88
CA THR A 59 -4.91 18.15 10.10
C THR A 59 -4.06 19.14 10.89
N ARG A 60 -4.68 20.09 11.63
CA ARG A 60 -3.96 21.09 12.43
C ARG A 60 -3.09 20.51 13.56
N TYR A 61 -3.35 19.27 13.96
CA TYR A 61 -2.53 18.54 14.92
C TYR A 61 -1.19 18.08 14.34
N LEU A 62 -1.02 18.08 13.01
CA LEU A 62 0.19 17.65 12.34
C LEU A 62 1.20 18.79 12.17
N ARG A 63 2.45 18.50 12.51
CA ARG A 63 3.61 19.27 12.09
C ARG A 63 4.31 18.54 10.96
N PHE A 64 5.02 19.29 10.12
CA PHE A 64 5.83 18.73 9.04
C PHE A 64 7.26 19.23 9.16
N HIS A 65 8.23 18.34 8.97
CA HIS A 65 9.65 18.68 8.98
C HIS A 65 10.31 18.18 7.70
N ALA A 66 10.98 19.10 7.00
CA ALA A 66 11.71 18.80 5.77
C ALA A 66 13.18 18.50 6.08
N LEU A 67 13.62 17.27 5.80
CA LEU A 67 15.03 16.94 5.78
C LEU A 67 15.66 17.43 4.47
N PRO A 68 16.83 18.07 4.50
CA PRO A 68 17.55 18.45 3.29
C PRO A 68 17.76 17.24 2.37
N PHE A 69 17.33 17.38 1.12
CA PHE A 69 17.46 16.35 0.11
C PHE A 69 17.56 17.01 -1.26
N ALA A 70 18.55 16.59 -2.05
CA ALA A 70 18.80 17.11 -3.39
C ALA A 70 18.86 15.92 -4.36
N PRO A 71 17.78 15.64 -5.13
CA PRO A 71 17.71 14.47 -6.01
C PRO A 71 18.92 14.32 -6.95
N ALA A 72 19.37 15.44 -7.52
CA ALA A 72 20.49 15.47 -8.46
C ALA A 72 21.82 14.96 -7.85
N GLU A 73 22.04 15.11 -6.54
CA GLU A 73 23.24 14.60 -5.85
C GLU A 73 23.26 13.06 -5.79
N HIS A 74 22.11 12.42 -6.00
CA HIS A 74 21.94 10.97 -5.99
C HIS A 74 21.76 10.37 -7.39
N GLY A 75 21.91 11.18 -8.46
CA GLY A 75 21.66 10.72 -9.83
C GLY A 75 20.17 10.54 -10.16
N LEU A 76 19.28 11.19 -9.41
CA LEU A 76 17.86 11.28 -9.73
C LEU A 76 17.57 12.55 -10.54
N PRO A 77 16.49 12.57 -11.34
CA PRO A 77 16.02 13.81 -11.96
C PRO A 77 15.76 14.89 -10.90
N GLY A 78 16.10 16.14 -11.21
CA GLY A 78 16.29 17.21 -10.21
C GLY A 78 15.05 17.57 -9.39
N ASP A 79 13.86 17.18 -9.81
CA ASP A 79 12.60 17.52 -9.16
C ASP A 79 11.83 16.29 -8.63
N VAL A 80 12.50 15.13 -8.59
CA VAL A 80 11.90 13.84 -8.23
C VAL A 80 12.34 13.39 -6.84
N GLU A 81 11.37 13.37 -5.92
CA GLU A 81 11.57 12.97 -4.52
C GLU A 81 10.61 11.86 -4.07
N SER A 82 9.79 11.30 -4.97
CA SER A 82 8.82 10.24 -4.67
C SER A 82 8.78 9.22 -5.81
N THR A 83 8.39 7.98 -5.49
CA THR A 83 8.14 6.94 -6.50
C THR A 83 7.07 7.33 -7.51
N ASP A 84 6.17 8.25 -7.14
CA ASP A 84 5.08 8.70 -8.02
C ASP A 84 5.58 9.55 -9.20
N ALA A 85 6.79 10.10 -9.08
CA ALA A 85 7.39 11.00 -10.07
C ALA A 85 8.68 10.43 -10.69
N VAL A 86 9.10 9.22 -10.29
CA VAL A 86 10.35 8.60 -10.76
C VAL A 86 10.05 7.47 -11.74
N PRO A 87 10.76 7.35 -12.87
CA PRO A 87 10.66 6.17 -13.72
C PRO A 87 11.03 4.91 -12.95
N LEU A 88 10.40 3.78 -13.27
CA LEU A 88 10.61 2.52 -12.55
C LEU A 88 12.07 2.06 -12.49
N LEU A 89 12.86 2.34 -13.53
CA LEU A 89 14.29 2.01 -13.56
C LEU A 89 15.08 2.72 -12.45
N HIS A 90 14.60 3.88 -12.00
CA HIS A 90 15.22 4.71 -10.98
C HIS A 90 14.68 4.45 -9.57
N PHE A 91 13.75 3.50 -9.39
CA PHE A 91 13.22 3.16 -8.06
C PHE A 91 14.35 2.80 -7.11
N ILE A 92 15.24 1.88 -7.48
CA ILE A 92 16.37 1.50 -6.62
C ILE A 92 17.29 2.68 -6.28
N THR A 93 17.48 3.63 -7.21
CA THR A 93 18.27 4.84 -6.95
C THR A 93 17.59 5.73 -5.92
N LEU A 94 16.25 5.84 -5.93
CA LEU A 94 15.51 6.56 -4.90
C LEU A 94 15.61 5.85 -3.54
N PHE A 95 15.48 4.52 -3.50
CA PHE A 95 15.64 3.73 -2.27
C PHE A 95 17.03 3.97 -1.66
N GLU A 96 18.10 3.89 -2.46
CA GLU A 96 19.47 4.18 -2.02
C GLU A 96 19.66 5.64 -1.59
N ALA A 97 19.00 6.60 -2.25
CA ALA A 97 19.06 8.01 -1.86
C ALA A 97 18.44 8.26 -0.48
N THR A 98 17.38 7.53 -0.12
CA THR A 98 16.72 7.61 1.20
C THR A 98 17.53 7.00 2.35
N GLU A 99 18.60 6.26 2.06
CA GLU A 99 19.57 5.79 3.05
C GLU A 99 20.91 6.54 2.96
N SER A 100 20.96 7.66 2.21
CA SER A 100 22.17 8.47 2.09
C SER A 100 22.63 9.04 3.43
N ARG A 101 23.95 9.12 3.61
CA ARG A 101 24.55 9.64 4.85
C ARG A 101 24.07 11.05 5.20
N SER A 102 23.90 11.92 4.20
CA SER A 102 23.39 13.28 4.40
C SER A 102 21.97 13.28 5.00
N LEU A 103 21.09 12.40 4.52
CA LEU A 103 19.74 12.27 5.04
C LEU A 103 19.75 11.67 6.46
N GLN A 104 20.59 10.65 6.70
CA GLN A 104 20.75 10.05 8.03
C GLN A 104 21.28 11.05 9.06
N ASP A 105 22.31 11.84 8.72
CA ASP A 105 22.91 12.85 9.61
C ASP A 105 21.92 14.00 9.89
N SER A 106 21.10 14.36 8.89
CA SER A 106 20.03 15.36 9.05
C SER A 106 18.92 14.86 9.98
N PHE A 107 18.48 13.61 9.80
CA PHE A 107 17.49 12.99 10.68
C PHE A 107 18.01 12.82 12.11
N ASP A 108 19.26 12.41 12.28
CA ASP A 108 19.91 12.32 13.59
C ASP A 108 19.99 13.68 14.31
N SER A 109 20.31 14.75 13.57
CA SER A 109 20.29 16.11 14.10
C SER A 109 18.88 16.54 14.53
N PHE A 110 17.87 16.28 13.70
CA PHE A 110 16.48 16.55 14.03
C PHE A 110 16.02 15.81 15.30
N VAL A 111 16.29 14.50 15.40
CA VAL A 111 15.93 13.70 16.59
C VAL A 111 16.70 14.16 17.83
N ARG A 112 17.98 14.52 17.70
CA ARG A 112 18.78 15.08 18.81
C ARG A 112 18.15 16.36 19.36
N ASP A 113 17.78 17.28 18.48
CA ASP A 113 17.20 18.56 18.88
C ASP A 113 15.83 18.32 19.52
N LEU A 114 15.01 17.43 18.96
CA LEU A 114 13.72 17.02 19.52
C LEU A 114 13.85 16.39 20.93
N ILE A 115 14.86 15.53 21.14
CA ILE A 115 15.18 14.93 22.45
C ILE A 115 15.61 16.01 23.45
N THR A 116 16.41 16.98 23.02
CA THR A 116 16.86 18.09 23.88
C THR A 116 15.68 18.93 24.34
N ASP A 117 14.80 19.29 23.42
CA ASP A 117 13.56 20.01 23.72
C ASP A 117 12.63 19.18 24.61
N ALA A 118 12.65 17.84 24.47
CA ALA A 118 11.79 16.93 25.23
C ALA A 118 12.30 16.75 26.67
N GLY A 119 13.62 16.77 26.86
CA GLY A 119 14.22 16.81 28.18
C GLY A 119 13.85 18.06 28.98
N ALA A 120 13.58 19.19 28.30
CA ALA A 120 13.23 20.45 28.94
C ALA A 120 11.80 20.46 29.53
N ASP A 121 10.84 19.78 28.91
CA ASP A 121 9.44 19.69 29.36
C ASP A 121 9.03 18.30 29.88
N GLY A 122 9.98 17.36 29.93
CA GLY A 122 9.77 15.99 30.37
C GLY A 122 9.02 15.12 29.35
N ALA A 123 8.94 15.55 28.10
CA ALA A 123 8.32 14.79 27.03
C ALA A 123 9.14 13.56 26.63
N ARG A 124 8.48 12.59 25.99
CA ARG A 124 9.12 11.39 25.42
C ARG A 124 9.10 11.46 23.90
N VAL A 125 10.07 10.81 23.27
CA VAL A 125 10.15 10.73 21.80
C VAL A 125 9.98 9.30 21.34
N CYS A 126 9.07 9.09 20.40
CA CYS A 126 8.87 7.83 19.70
C CYS A 126 9.02 8.08 18.20
N VAL A 127 9.91 7.32 17.55
CA VAL A 127 10.07 7.31 16.11
C VAL A 127 9.26 6.13 15.55
N ILE A 128 8.36 6.41 14.62
CA ILE A 128 7.63 5.41 13.85
C ILE A 128 8.03 5.58 12.40
N ALA A 129 8.77 4.62 11.86
CA ALA A 129 9.35 4.71 10.53
C ALA A 129 8.86 3.59 9.61
N ASP A 130 8.95 3.83 8.32
CA ASP A 130 8.68 2.84 7.29
C ASP A 130 9.73 1.71 7.30
N PRO A 131 9.38 0.46 6.95
CA PRO A 131 10.37 -0.62 6.83
C PRO A 131 11.50 -0.32 5.83
N PHE A 132 11.27 0.52 4.80
CA PHE A 132 12.33 0.95 3.88
C PHE A 132 13.29 2.00 4.49
N LEU A 133 12.96 2.51 5.68
CA LEU A 133 13.73 3.49 6.44
C LEU A 133 14.15 2.92 7.80
N ALA A 134 14.31 1.59 7.89
CA ALA A 134 14.63 0.90 9.13
C ALA A 134 15.97 1.33 9.75
N TRP A 135 16.88 1.94 8.98
CA TRP A 135 18.09 2.59 9.49
C TRP A 135 17.82 3.65 10.57
N THR A 136 16.61 4.21 10.64
CA THR A 136 16.19 5.15 11.70
C THR A 136 16.17 4.52 13.09
N THR A 137 16.10 3.19 13.19
CA THR A 137 16.23 2.42 14.43
C THR A 137 17.53 2.77 15.16
N ASP A 138 18.66 2.80 14.43
CA ASP A 138 19.97 3.12 15.00
C ASP A 138 20.02 4.54 15.56
N VAL A 139 19.38 5.50 14.87
CA VAL A 139 19.28 6.88 15.33
C VAL A 139 18.47 6.95 16.61
N ALA A 140 17.28 6.36 16.64
CA ALA A 140 16.42 6.36 17.82
C ALA A 140 17.14 5.76 19.04
N ARG A 141 17.78 4.61 18.88
CA ARG A 141 18.53 3.93 19.95
C ARG A 141 19.69 4.77 20.49
N ARG A 142 20.52 5.36 19.61
CA ARG A 142 21.63 6.24 20.04
C ARG A 142 21.17 7.46 20.82
N ARG A 143 19.95 7.93 20.55
CA ARG A 143 19.35 9.11 21.17
C ARG A 143 18.44 8.80 22.36
N GLY A 144 18.26 7.51 22.69
CA GLY A 144 17.39 7.08 23.79
C GLY A 144 15.90 7.26 23.52
N ALA A 145 15.50 7.33 22.24
CA ALA A 145 14.10 7.35 21.81
C ALA A 145 13.57 5.91 21.63
N ALA A 146 12.26 5.73 21.79
CA ALA A 146 11.59 4.49 21.38
C ALA A 146 11.48 4.42 19.85
N HIS A 147 11.50 3.22 19.29
CA HIS A 147 11.37 3.00 17.86
C HIS A 147 10.31 1.94 17.52
N ALA A 148 9.47 2.22 16.53
CA ALA A 148 8.59 1.24 15.93
C ALA A 148 8.66 1.29 14.40
N ILE A 149 8.50 0.13 13.77
CA ILE A 149 8.28 0.06 12.32
C ILE A 149 6.77 0.09 12.09
N PHE A 150 6.31 0.91 11.15
CA PHE A 150 4.94 0.83 10.67
C PHE A 150 4.89 0.19 9.28
N VAL A 151 4.28 -0.99 9.21
CA VAL A 151 4.06 -1.76 7.99
C VAL A 151 2.68 -1.39 7.42
N SER A 152 2.67 -0.69 6.30
CA SER A 152 1.45 -0.26 5.60
C SER A 152 0.77 -1.36 4.78
N CYS A 153 1.40 -2.54 4.70
CA CYS A 153 0.90 -3.74 4.00
C CYS A 153 0.23 -4.76 4.96
N GLY A 154 -0.30 -5.84 4.37
CA GLY A 154 -0.83 -6.98 5.12
C GLY A 154 0.28 -7.82 5.76
N ALA A 155 0.00 -8.49 6.86
CA ALA A 155 0.97 -9.27 7.61
C ALA A 155 1.52 -10.46 6.82
N PHE A 156 0.66 -11.20 6.10
CA PHE A 156 1.09 -12.36 5.32
C PHE A 156 1.99 -11.95 4.16
N GLY A 157 1.56 -10.98 3.35
CA GLY A 157 2.36 -10.48 2.23
C GLY A 157 3.71 -9.92 2.68
N SER A 158 3.72 -9.18 3.79
CA SER A 158 4.93 -8.58 4.34
C SER A 158 5.95 -9.64 4.81
N VAL A 159 5.50 -10.67 5.53
CA VAL A 159 6.43 -11.71 6.03
C VAL A 159 6.95 -12.61 4.91
N VAL A 160 6.13 -12.91 3.89
CA VAL A 160 6.57 -13.63 2.69
C VAL A 160 7.63 -12.81 1.96
N PHE A 161 7.35 -11.53 1.69
CA PHE A 161 8.27 -10.63 1.00
C PHE A 161 9.58 -10.45 1.77
N HIS A 162 9.50 -10.30 3.10
CA HIS A 162 10.67 -10.25 3.99
C HIS A 162 11.52 -11.53 3.89
N SER A 163 10.89 -12.71 3.97
CA SER A 163 11.61 -13.98 3.86
C SER A 163 12.26 -14.17 2.48
N LEU A 164 11.63 -13.71 1.40
CA LEU A 164 12.20 -13.79 0.06
C LEU A 164 13.49 -12.98 -0.04
N TRP A 165 13.49 -11.73 0.44
CA TRP A 165 14.69 -10.88 0.42
C TRP A 165 15.79 -11.34 1.38
N ASN A 166 15.41 -11.93 2.51
CA ASN A 166 16.39 -12.39 3.49
C ASN A 166 17.15 -13.64 3.01
N HIS A 167 16.51 -14.49 2.20
CA HIS A 167 17.06 -15.82 1.87
C HIS A 167 17.28 -16.10 0.39
N LEU A 168 16.62 -15.37 -0.51
CA LEU A 168 16.59 -15.58 -1.97
C LEU A 168 16.44 -17.08 -2.34
N PRO A 169 15.40 -17.77 -1.84
CA PRO A 169 15.27 -19.22 -1.98
C PRO A 169 15.18 -19.71 -3.43
N HIS A 170 14.76 -18.86 -4.36
CA HIS A 170 14.73 -19.15 -5.81
C HIS A 170 16.12 -19.44 -6.41
N LEU A 171 17.20 -19.03 -5.73
CA LEU A 171 18.58 -19.36 -6.11
C LEU A 171 19.00 -20.77 -5.67
N ARG A 172 18.35 -21.34 -4.64
CA ARG A 172 18.65 -22.68 -4.10
C ARG A 172 17.88 -23.79 -4.81
N ALA A 173 16.81 -23.44 -5.53
CA ALA A 173 16.01 -24.34 -6.34
C ALA A 173 15.99 -23.88 -7.82
N PRO A 174 17.15 -23.87 -8.52
CA PRO A 174 17.20 -23.50 -9.92
C PRO A 174 16.48 -24.55 -10.77
N GLY A 175 15.40 -24.15 -11.44
CA GLY A 175 14.62 -25.03 -12.33
C GLY A 175 13.29 -25.52 -11.77
N ASP A 176 13.02 -25.33 -10.47
CA ASP A 176 11.72 -25.64 -9.88
C ASP A 176 10.76 -24.47 -10.06
N ASP A 177 9.54 -24.72 -10.53
CA ASP A 177 8.52 -23.69 -10.72
C ASP A 177 8.02 -23.08 -9.40
N ALA A 178 8.20 -23.76 -8.28
CA ALA A 178 7.84 -23.29 -6.95
C ALA A 178 8.82 -23.78 -5.88
N PHE A 179 8.88 -23.06 -4.76
CA PHE A 179 9.75 -23.37 -3.63
C PHE A 179 9.09 -22.95 -2.30
N CYS A 180 9.49 -23.57 -1.20
CA CYS A 180 9.04 -23.18 0.14
C CYS A 180 9.90 -22.06 0.73
N LEU A 181 9.32 -21.24 1.60
CA LEU A 181 10.07 -20.22 2.34
C LEU A 181 10.93 -20.85 3.44
N PRO A 182 12.20 -20.44 3.61
CA PRO A 182 13.06 -20.99 4.65
C PRO A 182 12.58 -20.76 6.09
N ASP A 183 12.01 -19.59 6.38
CA ASP A 183 11.53 -19.24 7.74
C ASP A 183 10.15 -19.83 8.07
N HIS A 184 9.39 -20.14 7.01
CA HIS A 184 7.99 -20.58 7.03
C HIS A 184 7.75 -21.64 5.94
N PRO A 185 8.27 -22.87 6.11
CA PRO A 185 8.23 -23.92 5.09
C PRO A 185 6.82 -24.37 4.71
N GLU A 186 5.81 -24.00 5.50
CA GLU A 186 4.39 -24.18 5.17
C GLU A 186 3.91 -23.30 4.00
N VAL A 187 4.65 -22.25 3.64
CA VAL A 187 4.30 -21.36 2.52
C VAL A 187 5.07 -21.76 1.27
N THR A 188 4.34 -22.07 0.21
CA THR A 188 4.89 -22.28 -1.13
C THR A 188 4.73 -21.01 -1.97
N VAL A 189 5.80 -20.62 -2.64
CA VAL A 189 5.86 -19.49 -3.57
C VAL A 189 6.22 -20.01 -4.95
N HIS A 190 5.42 -19.65 -5.95
CA HIS A 190 5.67 -19.92 -7.35
C HIS A 190 6.60 -18.85 -7.95
N ARG A 191 7.50 -19.21 -8.86
CA ARG A 191 8.44 -18.28 -9.51
C ARG A 191 7.73 -17.14 -10.23
N SER A 192 6.55 -17.39 -10.81
CA SER A 192 5.73 -16.36 -11.46
C SER A 192 5.12 -15.34 -10.50
N GLN A 193 5.21 -15.55 -9.18
CA GLN A 193 4.85 -14.56 -8.16
C GLN A 193 6.02 -13.64 -7.79
N LEU A 194 7.21 -13.86 -8.37
CA LEU A 194 8.36 -12.98 -8.15
C LEU A 194 8.39 -11.87 -9.20
N PRO A 195 8.37 -10.59 -8.80
CA PRO A 195 8.61 -9.50 -9.74
C PRO A 195 10.06 -9.59 -10.27
N PRO A 196 10.36 -9.05 -11.47
CA PRO A 196 11.66 -9.24 -12.13
C PRO A 196 12.86 -8.84 -11.27
N TYR A 197 12.77 -7.74 -10.53
CA TYR A 197 13.86 -7.28 -9.67
C TYR A 197 14.17 -8.25 -8.52
N LEU A 198 13.21 -9.09 -8.11
CA LEU A 198 13.40 -10.14 -7.10
C LEU A 198 13.75 -11.48 -7.76
N LEU A 199 13.13 -11.81 -8.90
CA LEU A 199 13.41 -13.02 -9.67
C LEU A 199 14.88 -13.08 -10.13
N HIS A 200 15.44 -11.93 -10.51
CA HIS A 200 16.83 -11.78 -10.95
C HIS A 200 17.79 -11.34 -9.83
N ALA A 201 17.31 -11.18 -8.60
CA ALA A 201 18.17 -10.87 -7.46
C ALA A 201 19.15 -12.01 -7.19
N ASP A 202 20.42 -11.69 -6.97
CA ASP A 202 21.52 -12.65 -6.80
C ASP A 202 22.22 -12.54 -5.44
N GLY A 203 21.80 -11.61 -4.59
CA GLY A 203 22.39 -11.36 -3.28
C GLY A 203 23.55 -10.36 -3.29
N THR A 204 24.02 -9.93 -4.47
CA THR A 204 25.07 -8.92 -4.68
C THR A 204 24.55 -7.69 -5.42
N ASP A 205 23.42 -7.81 -6.10
CA ASP A 205 22.72 -6.72 -6.76
C ASP A 205 22.27 -5.62 -5.77
N ARG A 206 21.94 -4.44 -6.33
CA ARG A 206 21.59 -3.24 -5.56
C ARG A 206 20.35 -3.44 -4.67
N TRP A 207 19.33 -4.14 -5.16
CA TRP A 207 18.13 -4.41 -4.38
C TRP A 207 18.44 -5.33 -3.21
N SER A 208 19.13 -6.45 -3.45
CA SER A 208 19.56 -7.36 -2.39
C SER A 208 20.38 -6.66 -1.32
N ALA A 209 21.29 -5.77 -1.72
CA ALA A 209 22.13 -5.01 -0.80
C ALA A 209 21.30 -4.03 0.06
N HIS A 210 20.35 -3.31 -0.56
CA HIS A 210 19.44 -2.40 0.14
C HIS A 210 18.56 -3.16 1.16
N TYR A 211 17.84 -4.18 0.72
CA TYR A 211 16.96 -4.95 1.60
C TYR A 211 17.71 -5.60 2.76
N ARG A 212 18.90 -6.16 2.53
CA ARG A 212 19.72 -6.72 3.61
C ARG A 212 20.04 -5.70 4.69
N ARG A 213 20.38 -4.45 4.31
CA ARG A 213 20.67 -3.38 5.27
C ARG A 213 19.42 -3.01 6.07
N GLN A 214 18.29 -2.78 5.39
CA GLN A 214 17.04 -2.38 6.06
C GLN A 214 16.50 -3.51 6.95
N THR A 215 16.50 -4.75 6.47
CA THR A 215 16.14 -5.93 7.27
C THR A 215 17.02 -6.06 8.52
N SER A 216 18.34 -5.92 8.38
CA SER A 216 19.25 -5.99 9.52
C SER A 216 18.98 -4.90 10.56
N ALA A 217 18.75 -3.66 10.13
CA ALA A 217 18.44 -2.55 11.03
C ALA A 217 17.07 -2.74 11.69
N GLY A 218 16.10 -3.30 10.95
CA GLY A 218 14.73 -3.46 11.43
C GLY A 218 14.55 -4.50 12.54
N TYR A 219 15.47 -5.46 12.68
CA TYR A 219 15.43 -6.42 13.79
C TYR A 219 15.68 -5.79 15.17
N ASP A 220 16.27 -4.59 15.22
CA ASP A 220 16.55 -3.86 16.48
C ASP A 220 15.43 -2.89 16.88
N THR A 221 14.30 -2.88 16.17
CA THR A 221 13.10 -2.09 16.51
C THR A 221 12.49 -2.55 17.84
N ASP A 222 11.77 -1.67 18.56
CA ASP A 222 11.10 -2.07 19.81
C ASP A 222 9.73 -2.72 19.56
N ALA A 223 9.06 -2.32 18.47
CA ALA A 223 7.73 -2.81 18.10
C ALA A 223 7.45 -2.69 16.60
N ILE A 224 6.36 -3.34 16.18
CA ILE A 224 5.78 -3.20 14.84
C ILE A 224 4.31 -2.81 14.97
N LEU A 225 3.94 -1.74 14.28
CA LEU A 225 2.56 -1.40 13.97
C LEU A 225 2.26 -1.94 12.56
N ILE A 226 1.09 -2.50 12.34
CA ILE A 226 0.73 -3.04 11.02
C ILE A 226 -0.72 -2.76 10.65
N SER A 227 -0.94 -2.41 9.38
CA SER A 227 -2.24 -2.00 8.83
C SER A 227 -3.19 -3.19 8.60
N THR A 228 -3.38 -4.04 9.59
CA THR A 228 -4.28 -5.20 9.53
C THR A 228 -4.93 -5.46 10.89
N MET A 229 -5.75 -6.50 11.01
CA MET A 229 -6.48 -6.87 12.22
C MET A 229 -6.30 -8.35 12.57
N GLU A 230 -6.32 -8.66 13.86
CA GLU A 230 -6.04 -9.99 14.42
C GLU A 230 -6.98 -11.06 13.85
N GLU A 231 -8.25 -10.69 13.70
CA GLU A 231 -9.34 -11.53 13.22
C GLU A 231 -9.19 -11.89 11.74
N LEU A 232 -8.51 -11.05 10.96
CA LEU A 232 -8.39 -11.24 9.51
C LEU A 232 -7.10 -11.98 9.13
N GLU A 233 -5.96 -11.57 9.70
CA GLU A 233 -4.64 -12.09 9.30
C GLU A 233 -3.94 -12.91 10.40
N THR A 234 -4.66 -13.80 11.07
CA THR A 234 -4.11 -14.61 12.18
C THR A 234 -2.82 -15.35 11.79
N THR A 235 -2.78 -15.96 10.60
CA THR A 235 -1.59 -16.70 10.11
C THR A 235 -0.41 -15.75 9.86
N GLY A 236 -0.63 -14.67 9.11
CA GLY A 236 0.39 -13.68 8.79
C GLY A 236 0.96 -13.00 10.04
N LEU A 237 0.10 -12.62 10.99
CA LEU A 237 0.50 -12.00 12.25
C LEU A 237 1.31 -12.95 13.13
N ARG A 238 0.92 -14.23 13.21
CA ARG A 238 1.71 -15.27 13.91
C ARG A 238 3.10 -15.42 13.30
N MET A 239 3.19 -15.47 11.97
CA MET A 239 4.46 -15.56 11.25
C MET A 239 5.33 -14.31 11.50
N LEU A 240 4.74 -13.11 11.41
CA LEU A 240 5.43 -11.85 11.62
C LEU A 240 6.00 -11.72 13.05
N ARG A 241 5.20 -12.08 14.07
CA ARG A 241 5.65 -12.11 15.47
C ARG A 241 6.83 -13.06 15.67
N LYS A 242 6.77 -14.25 15.06
CA LYS A 242 7.85 -15.25 15.10
C LYS A 242 9.13 -14.72 14.42
N THR A 243 9.00 -14.11 13.25
CA THR A 243 10.14 -13.59 12.47
C THR A 243 10.81 -12.41 13.15
N MET A 244 10.03 -11.47 13.69
CA MET A 244 10.57 -10.21 14.20
C MET A 244 10.94 -10.25 15.69
N GLY A 245 10.35 -11.16 16.47
CA GLY A 245 10.70 -11.34 17.88
C GLY A 245 10.30 -10.18 18.80
N VAL A 246 9.49 -9.24 18.32
CA VAL A 246 9.01 -8.05 19.01
C VAL A 246 7.48 -8.00 19.04
N PRO A 247 6.86 -7.20 19.92
CA PRO A 247 5.43 -6.96 19.88
C PRO A 247 4.96 -6.45 18.52
N VAL A 248 3.88 -7.06 18.01
CA VAL A 248 3.21 -6.67 16.76
C VAL A 248 1.79 -6.23 17.10
N TYR A 249 1.46 -4.99 16.73
CA TYR A 249 0.20 -4.31 16.98
C TYR A 249 -0.59 -4.16 15.67
N PRO A 250 -1.59 -5.02 15.42
CA PRO A 250 -2.52 -4.85 14.32
C PRO A 250 -3.43 -3.66 14.61
N ILE A 251 -3.33 -2.59 13.83
CA ILE A 251 -4.03 -1.32 14.05
C ILE A 251 -4.96 -0.95 12.89
N GLY A 252 -5.22 -1.89 11.98
CA GLY A 252 -6.05 -1.70 10.80
C GLY A 252 -7.55 -1.89 11.05
N PRO A 253 -8.40 -1.61 10.06
CA PRO A 253 -8.03 -1.11 8.75
C PRO A 253 -7.72 0.38 8.82
N LEU A 254 -6.64 0.83 8.19
CA LEU A 254 -6.32 2.25 8.07
C LEU A 254 -6.93 2.83 6.78
N VAL A 255 -8.22 2.57 6.57
CA VAL A 255 -8.96 3.06 5.40
C VAL A 255 -9.27 4.54 5.59
N ARG A 256 -9.02 5.34 4.54
CA ARG A 256 -9.28 6.79 4.56
C ARG A 256 -10.74 7.08 4.87
N ARG A 257 -11.00 8.05 5.75
CA ARG A 257 -12.37 8.47 6.08
C ARG A 257 -12.97 9.22 4.89
N ARG A 258 -14.28 9.06 4.68
CA ARG A 258 -15.04 9.71 3.60
C ARG A 258 -14.91 11.25 3.60
N THR A 259 -14.62 11.87 4.74
CA THR A 259 -14.43 13.33 4.88
C THR A 259 -13.05 13.81 4.41
N GLU A 260 -12.05 12.93 4.29
CA GLU A 260 -10.69 13.28 3.85
C GLU A 260 -10.59 13.47 2.32
N TYR A 261 -11.70 13.29 1.60
CA TYR A 261 -11.78 13.38 0.14
C TYR A 261 -12.19 14.76 -0.39
N SER A 262 -12.45 15.75 0.47
CA SER A 262 -12.96 17.06 0.01
C SER A 262 -11.97 17.95 -0.73
N ASP A 263 -10.66 17.63 -0.72
CA ASP A 263 -9.63 18.61 -1.09
C ASP A 263 -8.84 18.27 -2.38
N HIS A 264 -9.33 17.34 -3.20
CA HIS A 264 -8.77 17.12 -4.53
C HIS A 264 -9.63 17.81 -5.60
N ILE A 265 -9.10 18.91 -6.14
CA ILE A 265 -9.63 19.67 -7.27
C ILE A 265 -9.93 18.71 -8.44
N GLY A 266 -11.21 18.36 -8.61
CA GLY A 266 -11.69 17.44 -9.64
C GLY A 266 -13.19 17.10 -9.56
N ASP A 267 -14.01 17.97 -8.96
CA ASP A 267 -15.43 17.75 -8.58
C ASP A 267 -16.36 17.36 -9.74
N HIS A 268 -15.98 17.63 -11.00
CA HIS A 268 -16.83 17.32 -12.15
C HIS A 268 -16.89 15.81 -12.49
N ASN A 269 -15.84 15.05 -12.20
CA ASN A 269 -15.79 13.64 -12.58
C ASN A 269 -16.53 12.76 -11.56
N ASP A 270 -16.49 13.11 -10.28
CA ASP A 270 -17.12 12.34 -9.20
C ASP A 270 -18.64 12.30 -9.35
N ASP A 271 -19.27 13.45 -9.63
CA ASP A 271 -20.70 13.55 -9.88
C ASP A 271 -21.13 12.82 -11.15
N GLU A 272 -20.28 12.80 -12.19
CA GLU A 272 -20.58 12.07 -13.43
C GLU A 272 -20.49 10.56 -13.25
N VAL A 273 -19.42 10.10 -12.60
CA VAL A 273 -19.23 8.69 -12.25
C VAL A 273 -20.38 8.21 -11.37
N LYS A 274 -20.75 8.99 -10.36
CA LYS A 274 -21.89 8.65 -9.50
C LYS A 274 -23.20 8.58 -10.28
N ARG A 275 -23.52 9.58 -11.11
CA ARG A 275 -24.74 9.56 -11.94
C ARG A 275 -24.76 8.36 -12.90
N TRP A 276 -23.61 8.01 -13.47
CA TRP A 276 -23.51 6.85 -14.35
C TRP A 276 -23.75 5.54 -13.58
N LEU A 277 -23.20 5.41 -12.38
CA LEU A 277 -23.42 4.27 -11.47
C LEU A 277 -24.88 4.16 -11.01
N ASP A 278 -25.54 5.28 -10.68
CA ASP A 278 -26.94 5.33 -10.26
C ASP A 278 -27.91 4.74 -11.32
N THR A 279 -27.49 4.67 -12.60
CA THR A 279 -28.27 4.06 -13.70
C THR A 279 -28.06 2.55 -13.87
N ARG A 280 -27.23 1.92 -13.05
CA ARG A 280 -26.83 0.51 -13.17
C ARG A 280 -27.52 -0.36 -12.14
N GLU A 281 -27.82 -1.59 -12.53
CA GLU A 281 -28.36 -2.61 -11.62
C GLU A 281 -27.38 -2.89 -10.48
N GLU A 282 -27.91 -3.33 -9.34
CA GLU A 282 -27.10 -3.71 -8.17
C GLU A 282 -26.08 -4.79 -8.56
N ARG A 283 -24.82 -4.61 -8.12
CA ARG A 283 -23.70 -5.53 -8.38
C ARG A 283 -23.47 -5.90 -9.85
N SER A 284 -23.79 -5.00 -10.78
CA SER A 284 -23.61 -5.23 -12.21
C SER A 284 -22.31 -4.67 -12.78
N VAL A 285 -21.67 -3.72 -12.09
CA VAL A 285 -20.52 -2.96 -12.59
C VAL A 285 -19.19 -3.57 -12.15
N LEU A 286 -18.28 -3.79 -13.10
CA LEU A 286 -16.88 -4.11 -12.83
C LEU A 286 -16.07 -2.81 -12.67
N TYR A 287 -15.49 -2.57 -11.51
CA TYR A 287 -14.51 -1.50 -11.34
C TYR A 287 -13.09 -2.02 -11.62
N ILE A 288 -12.27 -1.24 -12.32
CA ILE A 288 -10.92 -1.62 -12.74
C ILE A 288 -9.92 -0.54 -12.36
N SER A 289 -8.93 -0.90 -11.55
CA SER A 289 -7.83 -0.02 -11.15
C SER A 289 -6.60 -0.79 -10.66
N PHE A 290 -5.43 -0.40 -11.18
CA PHE A 290 -4.14 -1.02 -10.84
C PHE A 290 -3.32 -0.19 -9.83
N GLY A 291 -3.97 0.70 -9.09
CA GLY A 291 -3.35 1.48 -8.01
C GLY A 291 -2.67 2.76 -8.46
N SER A 292 -1.85 3.38 -7.60
CA SER A 292 -1.18 4.66 -7.89
C SER A 292 0.08 4.53 -8.77
N ASN A 293 0.78 3.40 -8.65
CA ASN A 293 2.15 3.26 -9.18
C ASN A 293 2.29 2.22 -10.29
N ASN A 294 1.18 1.57 -10.67
CA ASN A 294 1.21 0.56 -11.72
C ASN A 294 0.32 0.97 -12.90
N SER A 295 0.78 0.62 -14.09
CA SER A 295 0.00 0.59 -15.32
C SER A 295 0.24 -0.75 -16.01
N LEU A 296 -0.62 -1.09 -16.97
CA LEU A 296 -0.49 -2.27 -17.81
C LEU A 296 0.41 -1.97 -19.02
N SER A 297 1.01 -2.98 -19.63
CA SER A 297 1.71 -2.85 -20.90
C SER A 297 0.70 -2.57 -22.01
N PRO A 298 1.10 -1.95 -23.13
CA PRO A 298 0.18 -1.70 -24.25
C PRO A 298 -0.56 -2.96 -24.69
N ASP A 299 0.14 -4.08 -24.81
CA ASP A 299 -0.45 -5.35 -25.23
C ASP A 299 -1.51 -5.85 -24.23
N GLN A 300 -1.21 -5.80 -22.92
CA GLN A 300 -2.17 -6.18 -21.89
C GLN A 300 -3.37 -5.21 -21.80
N MET A 301 -3.19 -3.92 -22.09
CA MET A 301 -4.29 -2.95 -22.17
C MET A 301 -5.22 -3.26 -23.34
N VAL A 302 -4.67 -3.58 -24.51
CA VAL A 302 -5.43 -4.00 -25.69
C VAL A 302 -6.20 -5.29 -25.40
N ASP A 303 -5.54 -6.29 -24.82
CA ASP A 303 -6.20 -7.56 -24.48
C ASP A 303 -7.32 -7.38 -23.45
N LEU A 304 -7.09 -6.57 -22.41
CA LEU A 304 -8.12 -6.26 -21.42
C LEU A 304 -9.30 -5.52 -22.07
N ALA A 305 -9.05 -4.52 -22.91
CA ALA A 305 -10.10 -3.79 -23.61
C ALA A 305 -10.96 -4.73 -24.48
N MET A 306 -10.31 -5.61 -25.25
CA MET A 306 -11.00 -6.59 -26.08
C MET A 306 -11.80 -7.59 -25.23
N ALA A 307 -11.25 -8.04 -24.10
CA ALA A 307 -11.96 -8.91 -23.17
C ALA A 307 -13.18 -8.23 -22.54
N LEU A 308 -13.09 -6.94 -22.17
CA LEU A 308 -14.22 -6.17 -21.64
C LEU A 308 -15.36 -6.08 -22.66
N GLU A 309 -15.05 -5.85 -23.94
CA GLU A 309 -16.07 -5.90 -25.00
C GLU A 309 -16.76 -7.27 -25.07
N LEU A 310 -16.01 -8.37 -24.91
CA LEU A 310 -16.54 -9.73 -24.91
C LEU A 310 -17.41 -10.02 -23.68
N THR A 311 -17.05 -9.49 -22.50
CA THR A 311 -17.89 -9.66 -21.29
C THR A 311 -19.27 -9.03 -21.45
N GLY A 312 -19.37 -7.93 -22.18
CA GLY A 312 -20.60 -7.14 -22.33
C GLY A 312 -21.13 -6.54 -21.02
N ARG A 313 -20.37 -6.61 -19.92
CA ARG A 313 -20.79 -6.07 -18.63
C ARG A 313 -20.51 -4.58 -18.51
N PRO A 314 -21.32 -3.83 -17.74
CA PRO A 314 -20.96 -2.48 -17.35
C PRO A 314 -19.61 -2.44 -16.62
N PHE A 315 -18.73 -1.50 -16.98
CA PHE A 315 -17.47 -1.32 -16.29
C PHE A 315 -17.06 0.14 -16.13
N ILE A 316 -16.26 0.40 -15.10
CA ILE A 316 -15.52 1.64 -14.91
C ILE A 316 -14.03 1.30 -14.92
N TRP A 317 -13.25 1.98 -15.75
CA TRP A 317 -11.80 1.78 -15.81
C TRP A 317 -11.07 3.08 -15.49
N ALA A 318 -10.39 3.10 -14.33
CA ALA A 318 -9.40 4.13 -14.01
C ALA A 318 -8.14 3.89 -14.86
N ILE A 319 -8.04 4.60 -15.99
CA ILE A 319 -7.03 4.35 -17.01
C ILE A 319 -5.86 5.34 -16.88
N ARG A 320 -4.67 4.82 -17.17
CA ARG A 320 -3.41 5.56 -17.11
C ARG A 320 -2.49 5.15 -18.27
N PRO A 321 -1.47 5.98 -18.57
CA PRO A 321 -0.45 5.61 -19.52
C PRO A 321 0.20 4.25 -19.27
N PRO A 322 0.47 3.45 -20.32
CA PRO A 322 1.05 2.14 -20.21
C PRO A 322 2.43 2.17 -19.56
N PHE A 323 2.82 0.99 -19.11
CA PHE A 323 4.12 0.75 -18.50
C PHE A 323 5.26 1.17 -19.44
N GLY A 324 6.20 2.00 -18.96
CA GLY A 324 7.36 2.49 -19.72
C GLY A 324 7.12 3.77 -20.53
N PHE A 325 5.93 4.37 -20.44
CA PHE A 325 5.59 5.66 -21.04
C PHE A 325 5.49 6.73 -19.94
N ASP A 326 6.59 7.46 -19.70
CA ASP A 326 6.71 8.51 -18.67
C ASP A 326 6.15 9.87 -19.14
N ILE A 327 6.10 10.83 -18.20
CA ILE A 327 5.73 12.24 -18.42
C ILE A 327 6.60 12.93 -19.50
N GLU A 328 7.81 12.44 -19.74
CA GLU A 328 8.70 12.95 -20.79
C GLU A 328 8.42 12.35 -22.17
N THR A 329 7.88 11.13 -22.26
CA THR A 329 7.60 10.45 -23.54
C THR A 329 6.15 10.60 -24.00
N THR A 330 5.26 10.96 -23.09
CA THR A 330 3.86 11.34 -23.34
C THR A 330 3.72 12.81 -22.99
N ASN A 331 3.17 13.67 -23.84
CA ASN A 331 3.07 15.13 -23.61
C ASN A 331 2.49 15.51 -22.23
N GLY A 332 3.29 15.47 -21.16
CA GLY A 332 2.84 15.69 -19.78
C GLY A 332 2.12 14.51 -19.10
N GLY A 333 2.25 13.25 -19.55
CA GLY A 333 1.56 12.10 -18.93
C GLY A 333 0.12 11.89 -19.41
N GLU A 334 -0.28 12.53 -20.50
CA GLU A 334 -1.64 12.41 -21.05
C GLU A 334 -1.88 11.04 -21.71
N PHE A 335 -3.10 10.55 -21.54
CA PHE A 335 -3.51 9.28 -22.12
C PHE A 335 -3.64 9.36 -23.65
N SER A 336 -3.03 8.42 -24.38
CA SER A 336 -3.17 8.29 -25.82
C SER A 336 -4.19 7.19 -26.17
N ALA A 337 -5.18 7.55 -26.98
CA ALA A 337 -6.20 6.60 -27.46
C ALA A 337 -5.61 5.42 -28.24
N GLU A 338 -4.37 5.52 -28.73
CA GLU A 338 -3.68 4.47 -29.48
C GLU A 338 -3.33 3.24 -28.64
N TRP A 339 -3.36 3.34 -27.30
CA TRP A 339 -3.10 2.21 -26.39
C TRP A 339 -4.32 1.31 -26.19
N LEU A 340 -5.44 1.65 -26.82
CA LEU A 340 -6.65 0.84 -26.84
C LEU A 340 -7.00 0.49 -28.29
N PRO A 341 -7.84 -0.54 -28.51
CA PRO A 341 -8.39 -0.80 -29.83
C PRO A 341 -9.04 0.46 -30.40
N GLU A 342 -8.78 0.74 -31.68
CA GLU A 342 -9.28 1.95 -32.37
C GLU A 342 -10.77 2.16 -32.08
N GLY A 343 -11.15 3.33 -31.55
CA GLY A 343 -12.54 3.69 -31.26
C GLY A 343 -13.19 3.01 -30.04
N PHE A 344 -12.40 2.35 -29.18
CA PHE A 344 -12.92 1.60 -28.02
C PHE A 344 -13.75 2.48 -27.09
N GLU A 345 -13.23 3.64 -26.67
CA GLU A 345 -13.92 4.50 -25.70
C GLU A 345 -15.25 5.02 -26.26
N GLU A 346 -15.27 5.44 -27.53
CA GLU A 346 -16.48 5.89 -28.21
C GLU A 346 -17.51 4.77 -28.31
N ARG A 347 -17.09 3.54 -28.65
CA ARG A 347 -17.99 2.37 -28.70
C ARG A 347 -18.58 2.06 -27.34
N MET A 348 -17.78 2.07 -26.28
CA MET A 348 -18.23 1.74 -24.92
C MET A 348 -19.17 2.80 -24.36
N ARG A 349 -18.89 4.08 -24.66
CA ARG A 349 -19.77 5.21 -24.35
C ARG A 349 -21.09 5.14 -25.11
N ALA A 350 -21.05 4.87 -26.43
CA ALA A 350 -22.26 4.77 -27.26
C ALA A 350 -23.17 3.59 -26.86
N LYS A 351 -22.59 2.46 -26.48
CA LYS A 351 -23.32 1.31 -25.91
C LYS A 351 -23.79 1.55 -24.47
N ASN A 352 -23.33 2.62 -23.83
CA ASN A 352 -23.56 2.93 -22.44
C ASN A 352 -23.15 1.79 -21.48
N ILE A 353 -22.02 1.12 -21.75
CA ILE A 353 -21.50 0.01 -20.93
C ILE A 353 -20.10 0.26 -20.35
N GLY A 354 -19.35 1.26 -20.82
CA GLY A 354 -18.04 1.56 -20.25
C GLY A 354 -17.89 3.04 -19.91
N PHE A 355 -17.26 3.32 -18.79
CA PHE A 355 -16.86 4.66 -18.35
C PHE A 355 -15.35 4.68 -18.07
N LEU A 356 -14.59 5.40 -18.89
CA LEU A 356 -13.14 5.54 -18.72
C LEU A 356 -12.85 6.80 -17.91
N ILE A 357 -12.13 6.65 -16.81
CA ILE A 357 -11.66 7.74 -15.98
C ILE A 357 -10.19 7.96 -16.28
N HIS A 358 -9.89 9.05 -16.98
CA HIS A 358 -8.52 9.48 -17.25
C HIS A 358 -7.96 10.17 -16.01
N GLY A 359 -6.93 9.59 -15.39
CA GLY A 359 -6.27 10.16 -14.20
C GLY A 359 -6.68 9.50 -12.88
N TRP A 360 -7.22 10.29 -11.95
CA TRP A 360 -7.57 9.83 -10.60
C TRP A 360 -9.06 9.48 -10.51
N ALA A 361 -9.37 8.28 -10.02
CA ALA A 361 -10.73 7.82 -9.82
C ALA A 361 -11.14 7.94 -8.34
N PRO A 362 -12.40 8.30 -8.04
CA PRO A 362 -12.94 8.30 -6.68
C PRO A 362 -13.19 6.87 -6.21
N GLN A 363 -12.11 6.09 -6.04
CA GLN A 363 -12.13 4.65 -5.82
C GLN A 363 -13.05 4.24 -4.67
N VAL A 364 -12.95 4.90 -3.52
CA VAL A 364 -13.80 4.59 -2.37
C VAL A 364 -15.28 4.85 -2.67
N SER A 365 -15.62 5.93 -3.37
CA SER A 365 -17.01 6.21 -3.77
C SER A 365 -17.54 5.17 -4.75
N ILE A 366 -16.71 4.69 -5.68
CA ILE A 366 -17.07 3.62 -6.62
C ILE A 366 -17.27 2.30 -5.87
N LEU A 367 -16.34 1.90 -5.01
CA LEU A 367 -16.43 0.67 -4.23
C LEU A 367 -17.62 0.68 -3.27
N ALA A 368 -17.97 1.83 -2.70
CA ALA A 368 -19.13 1.98 -1.82
C ALA A 368 -20.48 1.96 -2.55
N HIS A 369 -20.49 2.05 -3.88
CA HIS A 369 -21.73 2.14 -4.65
C HIS A 369 -22.39 0.76 -4.81
N ALA A 370 -23.71 0.67 -4.59
CA ALA A 370 -24.45 -0.59 -4.64
C ALA A 370 -24.37 -1.32 -5.99
N SER A 371 -24.20 -0.58 -7.08
CA SER A 371 -24.05 -1.13 -8.42
C SER A 371 -22.69 -1.78 -8.69
N THR A 372 -21.67 -1.53 -7.86
CA THR A 372 -20.35 -2.16 -8.00
C THR A 372 -20.43 -3.62 -7.57
N GLY A 373 -20.14 -4.52 -8.51
CA GLY A 373 -20.25 -5.97 -8.31
C GLY A 373 -18.93 -6.70 -8.09
N ALA A 374 -17.83 -6.17 -8.64
CA ALA A 374 -16.49 -6.69 -8.43
C ALA A 374 -15.44 -5.61 -8.71
N PHE A 375 -14.22 -5.85 -8.23
CA PHE A 375 -13.06 -5.00 -8.43
C PHE A 375 -11.91 -5.79 -9.08
N LEU A 376 -11.61 -5.51 -10.35
CA LEU A 376 -10.37 -5.94 -10.99
C LEU A 376 -9.21 -5.11 -10.45
N SER A 377 -8.36 -5.74 -9.64
CA SER A 377 -7.38 -5.05 -8.81
C SER A 377 -6.00 -5.68 -8.87
N HIS A 378 -4.99 -4.81 -8.83
CA HIS A 378 -3.60 -5.17 -8.56
C HIS A 378 -3.34 -5.76 -7.17
N CYS A 379 -4.34 -5.84 -6.27
CA CYS A 379 -4.19 -6.43 -4.94
C CYS A 379 -3.18 -5.73 -4.02
N GLY A 380 -2.94 -4.43 -4.23
CA GLY A 380 -2.25 -3.60 -3.24
C GLY A 380 -3.08 -3.50 -1.96
N TRP A 381 -2.43 -3.61 -0.80
CA TRP A 381 -3.12 -3.84 0.47
C TRP A 381 -4.20 -2.79 0.83
N ASN A 382 -3.95 -1.51 0.56
CA ASN A 382 -4.95 -0.46 0.75
C ASN A 382 -6.21 -0.71 -0.10
N SER A 383 -6.04 -1.08 -1.37
CA SER A 383 -7.16 -1.41 -2.27
C SER A 383 -7.89 -2.68 -1.84
N VAL A 384 -7.18 -3.65 -1.26
CA VAL A 384 -7.79 -4.85 -0.67
C VAL A 384 -8.70 -4.46 0.50
N LEU A 385 -8.19 -3.68 1.46
CA LEU A 385 -8.96 -3.24 2.62
C LEU A 385 -10.18 -2.40 2.21
N GLU A 386 -10.01 -1.46 1.27
CA GLU A 386 -11.12 -0.65 0.74
C GLU A 386 -12.21 -1.53 0.09
N SER A 387 -11.83 -2.53 -0.70
CA SER A 387 -12.78 -3.46 -1.34
C SER A 387 -13.53 -4.29 -0.31
N MET A 388 -12.81 -4.88 0.63
CA MET A 388 -13.37 -5.76 1.67
C MET A 388 -14.27 -4.98 2.63
N ALA A 389 -13.90 -3.75 3.02
CA ALA A 389 -14.73 -2.89 3.85
C ALA A 389 -16.08 -2.53 3.20
N HIS A 390 -16.14 -2.49 1.87
CA HIS A 390 -17.38 -2.22 1.12
C HIS A 390 -18.07 -3.49 0.61
N GLY A 391 -17.55 -4.68 0.95
CA GLY A 391 -18.18 -5.94 0.59
C GLY A 391 -18.08 -6.26 -0.91
N VAL A 392 -17.05 -5.75 -1.60
CA VAL A 392 -16.83 -5.95 -3.04
C VAL A 392 -15.79 -7.05 -3.27
N PRO A 393 -16.11 -8.13 -3.99
CA PRO A 393 -15.16 -9.19 -4.31
C PRO A 393 -14.09 -8.72 -5.30
N ILE A 394 -12.91 -9.33 -5.23
CA ILE A 394 -11.77 -8.96 -6.08
C ILE A 394 -11.59 -9.96 -7.23
N ILE A 395 -11.33 -9.44 -8.42
CA ILE A 395 -10.69 -10.19 -9.50
C ILE A 395 -9.21 -9.80 -9.46
N ALA A 396 -8.36 -10.75 -9.10
CA ALA A 396 -6.97 -10.45 -8.76
C ALA A 396 -6.08 -10.44 -10.00
N TRP A 397 -5.32 -9.37 -10.17
CA TRP A 397 -4.26 -9.25 -11.16
C TRP A 397 -3.01 -8.58 -10.54
N PRO A 398 -2.29 -9.28 -9.64
CA PRO A 398 -1.11 -8.73 -8.99
C PRO A 398 0.01 -8.43 -9.99
N LEU A 399 0.73 -7.31 -9.79
CA LEU A 399 1.72 -6.80 -10.74
C LEU A 399 3.15 -6.77 -10.16
N THR A 400 3.30 -6.45 -8.87
CA THR A 400 4.61 -6.26 -8.23
C THR A 400 4.55 -6.40 -6.70
N ALA A 401 5.71 -6.40 -6.05
CA ALA A 401 5.87 -6.34 -4.59
C ALA A 401 5.10 -7.45 -3.85
N ASP A 402 4.41 -7.12 -2.77
CA ASP A 402 3.62 -8.02 -1.92
C ASP A 402 2.26 -8.41 -2.52
N GLN A 403 1.88 -7.80 -3.66
CA GLN A 403 0.56 -7.98 -4.28
C GLN A 403 0.24 -9.44 -4.61
N PHE A 404 1.23 -10.21 -5.06
CA PHE A 404 1.07 -11.62 -5.40
C PHE A 404 0.67 -12.47 -4.18
N PHE A 405 1.20 -12.12 -3.01
CA PHE A 405 0.94 -12.83 -1.76
C PHE A 405 -0.38 -12.35 -1.12
N ASN A 406 -0.73 -11.08 -1.31
CA ASN A 406 -2.05 -10.57 -0.97
C ASN A 406 -3.13 -11.30 -1.79
N ALA A 407 -2.91 -11.49 -3.09
CA ALA A 407 -3.81 -12.25 -3.96
C ALA A 407 -3.94 -13.72 -3.50
N GLN A 408 -2.83 -14.39 -3.25
CA GLN A 408 -2.81 -15.76 -2.73
C GLN A 408 -3.64 -15.91 -1.44
N MET A 409 -3.45 -15.00 -0.48
CA MET A 409 -4.21 -15.00 0.77
C MET A 409 -5.70 -14.74 0.55
N LEU A 410 -6.05 -13.81 -0.35
CA LEU A 410 -7.45 -13.52 -0.69
C LEU A 410 -8.16 -14.72 -1.35
N GLU A 411 -7.43 -15.51 -2.14
CA GLU A 411 -7.96 -16.77 -2.70
C GLU A 411 -8.23 -17.79 -1.59
N GLU A 412 -7.33 -17.90 -0.60
CA GLU A 412 -7.53 -18.77 0.57
C GLU A 412 -8.77 -18.36 1.40
N TRP A 413 -9.05 -17.06 1.49
CA TRP A 413 -10.28 -16.56 2.12
C TRP A 413 -11.55 -16.77 1.28
N GLY A 414 -11.39 -17.18 0.02
CA GLY A 414 -12.49 -17.26 -0.94
C GLY A 414 -13.04 -15.89 -1.35
N ALA A 415 -12.26 -14.82 -1.19
CA ALA A 415 -12.67 -13.44 -1.45
C ALA A 415 -12.28 -12.93 -2.85
N CYS A 416 -11.42 -13.67 -3.56
CA CYS A 416 -11.01 -13.32 -4.91
C CYS A 416 -10.84 -14.56 -5.82
N VAL A 417 -10.65 -14.27 -7.11
CA VAL A 417 -10.17 -15.23 -8.11
C VAL A 417 -9.10 -14.54 -8.93
N GLU A 418 -7.94 -15.18 -9.09
CA GLU A 418 -6.88 -14.64 -9.94
C GLU A 418 -7.21 -14.83 -11.43
N VAL A 419 -7.11 -13.73 -12.18
CA VAL A 419 -7.32 -13.70 -13.63
C VAL A 419 -6.00 -13.71 -14.41
N SER A 420 -4.97 -13.06 -13.89
CA SER A 420 -3.63 -12.96 -14.49
C SER A 420 -2.64 -12.45 -13.44
N ARG A 421 -1.35 -12.38 -13.78
CA ARG A 421 -0.30 -11.86 -12.90
C ARG A 421 0.87 -11.31 -13.71
N GLY A 422 1.52 -10.29 -13.15
CA GLY A 422 2.65 -9.60 -13.79
C GLY A 422 2.24 -8.69 -14.95
N ASN A 423 3.18 -7.82 -15.31
CA ASN A 423 3.05 -6.89 -16.44
C ASN A 423 4.42 -6.58 -17.07
N TRP A 424 5.23 -7.62 -17.24
CA TRP A 424 6.58 -7.55 -17.76
C TRP A 424 6.67 -8.33 -19.07
N PRO A 425 7.69 -8.13 -19.93
CA PRO A 425 7.82 -8.88 -21.18
C PRO A 425 7.72 -10.41 -21.02
N ASP A 426 8.21 -10.94 -19.90
CA ASP A 426 8.17 -12.37 -19.57
C ASP A 426 6.96 -12.77 -18.70
N SER A 427 6.02 -11.85 -18.46
CA SER A 427 4.78 -12.18 -17.74
C SER A 427 3.84 -13.01 -18.62
N PRO A 428 2.98 -13.85 -18.03
CA PRO A 428 1.93 -14.54 -18.77
C PRO A 428 1.11 -13.56 -19.62
N ALA A 429 0.87 -13.94 -20.88
CA ALA A 429 -0.04 -13.21 -21.75
C ALA A 429 -1.45 -13.26 -21.17
N LEU A 430 -2.23 -12.19 -21.35
CA LEU A 430 -3.61 -12.17 -20.90
C LEU A 430 -4.47 -13.01 -21.85
N GLU A 431 -5.01 -14.10 -21.36
CA GLU A 431 -6.03 -14.86 -22.07
C GLU A 431 -7.38 -14.13 -21.97
N ARG A 432 -7.90 -13.63 -23.10
CA ARG A 432 -9.13 -12.82 -23.11
C ARG A 432 -10.35 -13.62 -22.65
N GLU A 433 -10.42 -14.89 -23.04
CA GLU A 433 -11.48 -15.82 -22.64
C GLU A 433 -11.44 -16.08 -21.12
N ARG A 434 -10.24 -16.10 -20.53
CA ARG A 434 -10.06 -16.25 -19.08
C ARG A 434 -10.65 -15.06 -18.32
N VAL A 435 -10.49 -13.84 -18.84
CA VAL A 435 -11.12 -12.64 -18.26
C VAL A 435 -12.64 -12.77 -18.26
N VAL A 436 -13.23 -13.20 -19.38
CA VAL A 436 -14.69 -13.43 -19.48
C VAL A 436 -15.15 -14.47 -18.46
N GLU A 437 -14.45 -15.61 -18.39
CA GLU A 437 -14.75 -16.69 -17.45
C GLU A 437 -14.71 -16.20 -16.00
N VAL A 438 -13.65 -15.49 -15.59
CA VAL A 438 -13.48 -15.04 -14.21
C VAL A 438 -14.49 -13.96 -13.84
N VAL A 439 -14.77 -13.03 -14.76
CA VAL A 439 -15.80 -12.01 -14.56
C VAL A 439 -17.18 -12.67 -14.32
N GLU A 440 -17.55 -13.66 -15.12
CA GLU A 440 -18.79 -14.43 -14.92
C GLU A 440 -18.76 -15.28 -13.64
N MET A 441 -17.61 -15.83 -13.28
CA MET A 441 -17.42 -16.62 -12.08
C MET A 441 -17.63 -15.81 -10.79
N VAL A 442 -17.25 -14.54 -10.79
CA VAL A 442 -17.35 -13.64 -9.63
C VAL A 442 -18.67 -12.88 -9.60
N MET A 443 -19.13 -12.37 -10.76
CA MET A 443 -20.30 -11.49 -10.86
C MET A 443 -21.57 -12.20 -11.35
N GLY A 444 -21.46 -13.43 -11.84
CA GLY A 444 -22.60 -14.18 -12.37
C GLY A 444 -23.56 -14.70 -11.30
N ILE A 445 -24.61 -15.36 -11.78
CA ILE A 445 -25.62 -16.04 -10.97
C ILE A 445 -25.20 -17.52 -10.85
N THR A 446 -24.14 -17.77 -10.09
CA THR A 446 -23.60 -19.12 -9.87
C THR A 446 -23.36 -19.39 -8.39
N ALA A 447 -23.37 -20.66 -7.99
CA ALA A 447 -23.06 -21.05 -6.62
C ALA A 447 -21.64 -20.64 -6.19
N LYS A 448 -20.69 -20.51 -7.13
CA LYS A 448 -19.34 -20.03 -6.84
C LYS A 448 -19.35 -18.52 -6.55
N ALA A 449 -20.06 -17.73 -7.36
CA ALA A 449 -20.24 -16.31 -7.13
C ALA A 449 -20.93 -16.03 -5.78
N ASP A 450 -21.93 -16.82 -5.41
CA ASP A 450 -22.60 -16.70 -4.10
C ASP A 450 -21.66 -16.99 -2.93
N LYS A 451 -20.82 -18.03 -3.04
CA LYS A 451 -19.81 -18.35 -2.03
C LYS A 451 -18.80 -17.22 -1.86
N ILE A 452 -18.29 -16.66 -2.96
CA ILE A 452 -17.35 -15.54 -2.91
C ILE A 452 -17.99 -14.33 -2.22
N ARG A 453 -19.22 -13.98 -2.59
CA ARG A 453 -19.96 -12.89 -1.95
C ARG A 453 -20.20 -13.14 -0.46
N GLN A 454 -20.45 -14.38 -0.06
CA GLN A 454 -20.62 -14.74 1.34
C GLN A 454 -19.31 -14.56 2.12
N SER A 455 -18.19 -15.07 1.61
CA SER A 455 -16.86 -14.85 2.20
C SER A 455 -16.54 -13.37 2.37
N VAL A 456 -16.78 -12.56 1.33
CA VAL A 456 -16.53 -11.11 1.37
C VAL A 456 -17.43 -10.40 2.38
N LYS A 457 -18.69 -10.81 2.54
CA LYS A 457 -19.58 -10.27 3.58
C LYS A 457 -19.11 -10.62 4.99
N GLU A 458 -18.58 -11.82 5.20
CA GLU A 458 -18.01 -12.22 6.49
C GLU A 458 -16.78 -11.37 6.83
N ILE A 459 -15.90 -11.14 5.85
CA ILE A 459 -14.76 -10.24 6.01
C ILE A 459 -15.21 -8.80 6.29
N GLN A 460 -16.18 -8.28 5.52
CA GLN A 460 -16.75 -6.96 5.74
C GLN A 460 -17.28 -6.81 7.17
N TRP A 461 -17.99 -7.82 7.67
CA TRP A 461 -18.50 -7.83 9.03
C TRP A 461 -17.38 -7.85 10.08
N MET A 462 -16.32 -8.65 9.88
CA MET A 462 -15.16 -8.66 10.77
C MET A 462 -14.49 -7.28 10.80
N ILE A 463 -14.28 -6.66 9.65
CA ILE A 463 -13.72 -5.30 9.52
C ILE A 463 -14.60 -4.28 10.27
N GLY A 464 -15.93 -4.36 10.13
CA GLY A 464 -16.83 -3.45 10.83
C GLY A 464 -16.68 -3.50 12.35
N ARG A 465 -16.46 -4.70 12.91
CA ARG A 465 -16.32 -4.90 14.36
C ARG A 465 -15.01 -4.37 14.93
N THR A 466 -13.93 -4.36 14.16
CA THR A 466 -12.64 -3.85 14.66
C THR A 466 -12.62 -2.32 14.78
N LEU A 467 -13.55 -1.65 14.09
CA LEU A 467 -13.74 -0.20 14.13
C LEU A 467 -14.69 0.28 15.26
N GLU A 468 -15.40 -0.63 15.93
CA GLU A 468 -16.27 -0.31 17.06
C GLU A 468 -15.47 0.06 18.32
N ASP A 469 -16.11 0.74 19.29
CA ASP A 469 -15.48 1.02 20.58
C ASP A 469 -15.13 -0.28 21.32
N GLY A 470 -13.86 -0.40 21.73
CA GLY A 470 -13.31 -1.63 22.30
C GLY A 470 -12.89 -2.68 21.26
N GLY A 471 -12.87 -2.31 19.96
CA GLY A 471 -12.32 -3.15 18.90
C GLY A 471 -10.84 -3.48 19.11
N SER A 472 -10.41 -4.60 18.53
CA SER A 472 -9.05 -5.14 18.66
C SER A 472 -7.97 -4.14 18.23
N SER A 473 -8.20 -3.42 17.13
CA SER A 473 -7.25 -2.47 16.57
C SER A 473 -7.05 -1.21 17.41
N LYS A 474 -8.14 -0.67 17.98
CA LYS A 474 -8.08 0.47 18.91
C LYS A 474 -7.35 0.05 20.19
N THR A 475 -7.68 -1.13 20.72
CA THR A 475 -7.01 -1.70 21.88
C THR A 475 -5.51 -1.89 21.64
N ALA A 476 -5.12 -2.43 20.48
CA ALA A 476 -3.72 -2.61 20.12
C ALA A 476 -2.96 -1.28 20.03
N LEU A 477 -3.59 -0.23 19.48
CA LEU A 477 -2.97 1.11 19.44
C LEU A 477 -2.82 1.73 20.83
N GLU A 478 -3.83 1.60 21.69
CA GLU A 478 -3.78 2.06 23.09
C GLU A 478 -2.69 1.30 23.88
N GLU A 479 -2.56 -0.01 23.68
CA GLU A 479 -1.50 -0.82 24.27
C GLU A 479 -0.11 -0.40 23.77
N PHE A 480 0.03 -0.13 22.46
CA PHE A 480 1.26 0.41 21.90
C PHE A 480 1.65 1.72 22.56
N LEU A 481 0.72 2.69 22.64
CA LEU A 481 0.96 3.99 23.27
C LEU A 481 1.27 3.87 24.75
N LYS A 482 0.61 2.95 25.46
CA LYS A 482 0.88 2.71 26.88
C LYS A 482 2.26 2.10 27.11
N LEU A 483 2.69 1.14 26.30
CA LEU A 483 3.97 0.48 26.49
C LEU A 483 5.09 1.33 25.91
N HIS A 484 5.03 1.72 24.65
CA HIS A 484 6.11 2.40 23.93
C HIS A 484 6.10 3.91 24.13
N GLY A 485 4.95 4.49 24.50
CA GLY A 485 4.88 5.84 25.03
C GLY A 485 5.22 5.94 26.52
N CYS A 486 5.33 4.82 27.28
CA CYS A 486 5.70 4.84 28.70
C CYS A 486 6.92 4.03 29.15
N ILE A 487 7.75 3.48 28.26
CA ILE A 487 8.95 2.75 28.69
C ILE A 487 9.97 3.70 29.32
N MET A 488 9.97 3.72 30.65
CA MET A 488 11.14 3.95 31.49
C MET A 488 12.17 2.87 31.14
N LEU A 489 13.29 3.28 30.56
CA LEU A 489 14.48 2.45 30.45
C LEU A 489 14.84 1.84 31.82
N LYS A 490 14.65 0.52 31.94
CA LYS A 490 15.48 -0.32 32.79
C LYS A 490 15.76 -1.62 32.06
N LYS A 491 16.79 -1.60 31.20
CA LYS A 491 17.68 -2.76 31.08
C LYS A 491 18.95 -2.38 31.84
N CYS A 492 19.08 -2.93 33.05
CA CYS A 492 20.37 -3.00 33.74
C CYS A 492 21.28 -3.98 33.01
#